data_AF-S7UN24-F1
#
_entry.id   AF-S7UN24-F1
#
_cell.length_a   1.000
_cell.length_b   1.000
_cell.length_c   1.000
_cell.angle_alpha   90.00
_cell.angle_beta   90.00
_cell.angle_gamma   90.00
#
_symmetry.space_group_name_H-M   'P 1'
#
loop_
_entity.id
_entity.type
_entity.pdbx_description
1 polymer ?
#
loop_
_entity_poly.entity_id
_entity_poly.type
_entity_poly.pdbx_seq_one_letter_code
_entity_poly.pdbx_strand_id
1 'polypeptide(L)' 'MNIGWNDIFTAVGLALVIEGLPYFLWAEKMPKVLRLLSEKPPMVLRMIGMVAMLGGLLIVYIVRS' A
#
# COMPACT_ATOMS: atom_id res chain seq x y z
N MET A 1 -13.96 -15.07 -9.19
CA MET A 1 -13.51 -13.67 -9.43
C MET A 1 -13.18 -13.50 -10.90
N ASN A 2 -13.87 -12.60 -11.61
CA ASN A 2 -13.48 -12.17 -12.96
C ASN A 2 -12.84 -10.78 -12.83
N ILE A 3 -11.50 -10.70 -12.88
CA ILE A 3 -10.77 -9.42 -12.77
C ILE A 3 -10.59 -8.88 -14.18
N GLY A 4 -11.27 -7.77 -14.49
CA GLY A 4 -11.12 -7.08 -15.76
C GLY A 4 -9.98 -6.06 -15.74
N TRP A 5 -9.55 -5.60 -16.92
CA TRP A 5 -8.56 -4.52 -17.05
C TRP A 5 -8.94 -3.24 -16.30
N ASN A 6 -10.24 -2.89 -16.32
CA ASN A 6 -10.75 -1.73 -15.59
C ASN A 6 -10.51 -1.85 -14.08
N ASP A 7 -10.67 -3.04 -13.50
CA ASP A 7 -10.44 -3.26 -12.06
C ASP A 7 -8.99 -2.98 -11.68
N ILE A 8 -8.05 -3.39 -12.54
CA ILE A 8 -6.62 -3.17 -12.32
C ILE A 8 -6.30 -1.67 -12.37
N PHE A 9 -6.79 -0.95 -13.37
CA PHE A 9 -6.58 0.50 -13.47
C PHE A 9 -7.21 1.25 -12.30
N THR A 10 -8.41 0.86 -11.87
CA THR A 10 -9.05 1.43 -10.67
C THR A 10 -8.24 1.14 -9.41
N ALA A 11 -7.77 -0.11 -9.23
CA ALA A 11 -6.96 -0.47 -8.08
C ALA A 11 -5.64 0.33 -8.02
N VAL A 12 -4.96 0.48 -9.15
CA VAL A 12 -3.74 1.29 -9.25
C VAL A 12 -4.04 2.77 -8.96
N GLY A 13 -5.12 3.32 -9.52
CA GLY A 13 -5.53 4.70 -9.26
C GLY A 13 -5.82 4.95 -7.78
N LEU A 14 -6.56 4.05 -7.12
CA LEU A 14 -6.84 4.12 -5.69
C LEU A 14 -5.57 3.97 -4.85
N ALA A 15 -4.66 3.07 -5.22
CA ALA A 15 -3.39 2.89 -4.53
C ALA A 15 -2.57 4.20 -4.55
N LEU A 16 -2.49 4.88 -5.69
CA LEU A 16 -1.79 6.17 -5.81
C LEU A 16 -2.44 7.28 -4.99
N VAL A 17 -3.78 7.35 -4.94
CA VAL A 17 -4.49 8.31 -4.09
C VAL A 17 -4.18 8.05 -2.62
N ILE A 18 -4.27 6.80 -2.18
CA ILE A 18 -4.03 6.41 -0.79
C ILE A 18 -2.56 6.64 -0.41
N GLU A 19 -1.62 6.34 -1.31
CA GLU A 19 -0.19 6.59 -1.09
C GLU A 19 0.12 8.10 -1.06
N GLY A 20 -0.52 8.90 -1.92
CA GLY A 20 -0.33 10.35 -1.99
C GLY A 20 -0.89 11.11 -0.78
N LEU A 21 -1.95 10.60 -0.15
CA LEU A 21 -2.60 11.24 1.01
C LEU A 21 -1.62 11.53 2.16
N PRO A 22 -0.81 10.57 2.65
CA PRO A 22 0.18 10.85 3.67
C PRO A 22 1.23 11.89 3.26
N TYR A 23 1.64 11.91 1.99
CA TYR A 23 2.57 12.92 1.48
C TYR A 23 1.93 14.31 1.41
N PHE A 24 0.64 14.41 1.15
CA PHE A 24 -0.08 15.68 1.08
C PHE A 24 -0.45 16.22 2.46
N LEU A 25 -1.10 15.40 3.30
CA LEU A 25 -1.61 15.82 4.61
C LEU A 25 -0.54 15.91 5.70
N TRP A 26 0.52 15.10 5.61
CA TRP A 26 1.59 15.02 6.61
C TRP A 26 2.98 15.14 5.99
N ALA A 27 3.11 16.00 4.97
CA ALA A 27 4.37 16.26 4.26
C ALA A 27 5.57 16.50 5.20
N GLU A 28 5.35 17.23 6.30
CA GLU A 28 6.39 17.55 7.29
C GLU A 28 6.90 16.32 8.06
N LYS A 29 6.06 15.29 8.25
CA LYS A 29 6.39 14.08 9.02
C LYS A 29 6.95 12.96 8.16
N MET A 30 6.60 12.93 6.87
CA MET A 30 7.00 11.87 5.94
C MET A 30 8.51 11.66 5.83
N PRO A 31 9.38 12.69 5.77
CA PRO A 31 10.82 12.50 5.72
C PRO A 31 11.37 11.68 6.91
N LYS A 32 10.83 11.89 8.11
CA LYS A 32 11.20 11.12 9.30
C LYS A 32 10.77 9.65 9.18
N VAL A 33 9.56 9.41 8.68
CA VAL A 33 9.03 8.05 8.45
C VAL A 33 9.87 7.31 7.43
N LEU A 34 10.18 7.94 6.30
CA LEU A 34 11.00 7.35 5.24
C LEU A 34 12.43 7.03 5.72
N ARG A 35 13.06 7.91 6.51
CA ARG A 35 14.35 7.63 7.13
C ARG A 35 14.28 6.41 8.05
N LEU A 36 13.28 6.36 8.93
CA LEU A 36 13.08 5.23 9.83
C LEU A 36 12.90 3.90 9.05
N LEU A 37 12.22 3.93 7.91
CA LEU A 37 12.07 2.76 7.03
C LEU A 37 13.40 2.40 6.37
N SER A 38 14.16 3.38 5.89
CA SER A 38 15.45 3.16 5.23
C SER A 38 16.51 2.52 6.13
N GLU A 39 16.41 2.73 7.45
CA GLU A 39 17.31 2.15 8.45
C GLU A 39 16.92 0.71 8.83
N LYS A 40 15.77 0.19 8.39
CA LYS A 40 15.34 -1.17 8.73
C LYS A 40 16.09 -2.22 7.91
N PRO A 41 16.41 -3.39 8.50
CA PRO A 41 16.95 -4.51 7.75
C PRO A 41 15.98 -4.96 6.62
N PRO A 42 16.49 -5.48 5.49
CA PRO A 42 15.66 -5.92 4.36
C PRO A 42 14.55 -6.91 4.74
N MET A 43 14.81 -7.78 5.73
CA MET A 43 13.82 -8.75 6.21
C MET A 43 12.58 -8.07 6.79
N VAL A 44 12.76 -6.97 7.54
CA VAL A 44 11.64 -6.22 8.15
C VAL A 44 10.82 -5.54 7.06
N LEU A 45 11.47 -4.93 6.07
CA LEU A 45 10.78 -4.30 4.94
C LEU A 45 9.97 -5.32 4.13
N ARG A 46 10.52 -6.51 3.89
CA ARG A 46 9.81 -7.62 3.23
C ARG A 46 8.59 -8.06 4.03
N MET A 47 8.70 -8.15 5.35
CA MET A 47 7.59 -8.55 6.21
C MET A 47 6.46 -7.50 6.22
N ILE A 48 6.80 -6.21 6.30
CA ILE A 48 5.83 -5.11 6.17
C ILE A 48 5.09 -5.22 4.83
N GLY A 49 5.82 -5.40 3.72
CA GLY A 49 5.24 -5.58 2.39
C GLY A 49 4.35 -6.81 2.30
N MET A 50 4.78 -7.95 2.86
CA MET A 50 3.99 -9.18 2.86
C MET A 50 2.68 -9.04 3.63
N VAL A 51 2.71 -8.44 4.82
CA VAL A 51 1.50 -8.18 5.62
C VAL A 51 0.55 -7.24 4.88
N ALA A 52 1.07 -6.19 4.24
CA ALA A 52 0.27 -5.28 3.44
C ALA A 52 -0.39 -5.97 2.23
N MET A 53 0.37 -6.82 1.51
CA MET A 53 -0.16 -7.59 0.38
C MET A 53 -1.24 -8.59 0.81
N LEU A 54 -1.00 -9.35 1.89
CA LEU A 54 -1.99 -10.31 2.41
C LEU A 54 -3.24 -9.61 2.93
N GLY A 55 -3.09 -8.48 3.63
CA GLY A 55 -4.21 -7.66 4.08
C GLY A 55 -5.03 -7.12 2.91
N GLY A 56 -4.36 -6.59 1.88
CA GLY A 56 -5.02 -6.12 0.66
C GLY A 56 -5.76 -7.24 -0.06
N LEU A 57 -5.13 -8.42 -0.21
CA LEU A 57 -5.76 -9.60 -0.80
C LEU A 57 -6.99 -10.05 0.00
N LEU A 58 -6.91 -10.06 1.34
CA LEU A 58 -8.02 -10.42 2.21
C LEU A 58 -9.20 -9.45 2.05
N ILE A 59 -8.94 -8.14 1.99
CA ILE A 59 -9.98 -7.13 1.74
C ILE A 59 -10.63 -7.36 0.39
N VAL A 60 -9.84 -7.53 -0.68
CA VAL A 60 -10.37 -7.79 -2.03
C VAL A 60 -11.20 -9.07 -2.06
N TYR A 61 -10.73 -10.12 -1.38
CA TYR A 61 -11.46 -11.37 -1.24
C TYR A 61 -12.81 -11.13 -0.56
N ILE A 62 -12.85 -10.50 0.62
CA ILE A 62 -14.10 -10.25 1.36
C ILE A 62 -15.08 -9.40 0.54
N VAL A 63 -14.60 -8.34 -0.13
CA VAL A 63 -15.46 -7.42 -0.87
C VAL A 63 -15.98 -8.02 -2.19
N ARG A 64 -15.24 -8.94 -2.81
CA ARG A 64 -15.58 -9.55 -4.11
C ARG A 64 -15.93 -11.05 -4.02
N SER A 65 -16.14 -11.56 -2.80
CA SER A 65 -16.62 -12.94 -2.53
C SER A 65 -18.10 -13.08 -2.88
#